data_AF-A0A967RES1-F1
#
_entry.id   AF-A0A967RES1-F1
#
_cell.length_a   1.000
_cell.length_b   1.000
_cell.length_c   1.000
_cell.angle_alpha   90.00
_cell.angle_beta   90.00
_cell.angle_gamma   90.00
#
_symmetry.space_group_name_H-M   'P 1'
#
loop_
_entity.id
_entity.type
_entity.pdbx_description
1 polymer ?
#
loop_
_entity_poly.entity_id
_entity_poly.type
_entity_poly.pdbx_seq_one_letter_code
_entity_poly.pdbx_strand_id
1 'polypeptide(L)'
;MDKKNLTRRQLLATASAGTLAAVSRSIPAYANISNKGRKLAILGGEPVRKNKPWPRWPYWDEKVIDSVVKTTKSRIWCRIQSRSGTVPTFEKKFARLMGTKFCVATGSGTQALHT
;
A
#
# COMPACT_ATOMS: atom_id res chain seq x y z
N MET A 1 11.94 7.64 -50.83
CA MET A 1 12.73 7.71 -49.58
C MET A 1 11.90 7.10 -48.45
N ASP A 2 12.15 5.84 -48.14
CA ASP A 2 11.37 5.11 -47.13
C ASP A 2 11.74 5.55 -45.71
N LYS A 3 10.74 6.08 -44.99
CA LYS A 3 10.88 6.42 -43.57
C LYS A 3 10.72 5.15 -42.74
N LYS A 4 11.83 4.67 -42.15
CA LYS A 4 11.81 3.56 -41.19
C LYS A 4 11.07 3.99 -39.92
N ASN A 5 9.87 3.46 -39.70
CA ASN A 5 9.09 3.63 -38.47
C ASN A 5 9.71 2.83 -37.33
N LEU A 6 10.67 3.43 -36.62
CA LEU A 6 11.26 2.85 -35.42
C LEU A 6 10.26 2.94 -34.27
N THR A 7 9.88 1.79 -33.73
CA THR A 7 8.95 1.72 -32.59
C THR A 7 9.67 2.04 -31.29
N ARG A 8 8.96 2.60 -30.30
CA ARG A 8 9.51 2.95 -28.98
C ARG A 8 10.29 1.80 -28.30
N ARG A 9 9.87 0.55 -28.56
CA ARG A 9 10.55 -0.66 -28.06
C ARG A 9 11.91 -0.90 -28.70
N GLN A 10 12.04 -0.61 -30.00
CA GLN A 10 13.33 -0.70 -30.70
C GLN A 10 14.29 0.38 -30.19
N LEU A 11 13.80 1.60 -29.94
CA LEU A 11 14.59 2.69 -29.37
C LEU A 11 15.15 2.36 -27.97
N LEU A 12 14.34 1.74 -27.10
CA LEU A 12 14.78 1.27 -25.78
C LEU A 12 15.77 0.11 -25.86
N ALA A 13 15.59 -0.82 -26.81
CA ALA A 13 16.51 -1.93 -27.03
C ALA A 13 17.87 -1.46 -27.60
N THR A 14 17.88 -0.43 -28.44
CA THR A 14 19.11 0.15 -28.99
C THR A 14 19.84 1.02 -27.97
N ALA A 15 19.12 1.71 -27.07
CA ALA A 15 19.74 2.49 -25.98
C ALA A 15 20.46 1.63 -24.93
N SER A 16 20.07 0.36 -24.75
CA SER A 16 20.69 -0.56 -23.79
C SER A 16 22.10 -1.05 -24.17
N ALA A 17 22.56 -0.84 -25.41
CA ALA A 17 23.90 -1.26 -25.82
C ALA A 17 25.01 -0.25 -25.45
N GLY A 18 24.65 0.99 -25.08
CA GLY A 18 25.61 2.09 -24.92
C GLY A 18 25.86 2.61 -23.50
N THR A 19 25.07 2.22 -22.49
CA THR A 19 25.09 2.88 -21.16
C THR A 19 25.59 2.02 -20.00
N LEU A 20 26.18 0.86 -20.27
CA LEU A 20 26.62 -0.07 -19.22
C LEU A 20 27.73 0.48 -18.30
N ALA A 21 28.39 1.58 -18.65
CA ALA A 21 29.46 2.15 -17.82
C ALA A 21 29.01 3.20 -16.79
N ALA A 22 27.81 3.80 -16.90
CA ALA A 22 27.45 4.98 -16.09
C ALA A 22 26.48 4.72 -14.91
N VAL A 23 25.95 3.50 -14.75
CA VAL A 23 24.92 3.19 -13.73
C VAL A 23 25.34 2.01 -12.85
N SER A 24 26.56 2.03 -12.32
CA SER A 24 27.08 0.94 -11.47
C SER A 24 26.77 1.09 -9.97
N ARG A 25 26.04 2.13 -9.54
CA ARG A 25 25.85 2.43 -8.09
C ARG A 25 24.42 2.46 -7.56
N SER A 26 23.41 2.09 -8.35
CA SER A 26 22.01 2.22 -7.89
C SER A 26 21.05 1.22 -8.54
N ILE A 27 21.44 -0.04 -8.64
CA ILE A 27 20.48 -1.13 -8.85
C ILE A 27 19.95 -1.55 -7.46
N PRO A 28 18.70 -1.21 -7.10
CA PRO A 28 18.17 -1.62 -5.81
C PRO A 28 18.05 -3.15 -5.73
N ALA A 29 18.14 -3.71 -4.53
CA ALA A 29 18.14 -5.17 -4.31
C ALA A 29 16.90 -5.92 -4.87
N TYR A 30 15.83 -5.21 -5.23
CA TYR A 30 14.65 -5.74 -5.92
C TYR A 30 14.83 -5.93 -7.44
N ALA A 31 15.90 -5.41 -8.03
CA ALA A 31 16.21 -5.53 -9.45
C ALA A 31 17.12 -6.73 -9.79
N ASN A 32 17.31 -7.66 -8.85
CA ASN A 32 17.82 -8.99 -9.18
C ASN A 32 16.70 -9.79 -9.88
N ILE A 33 16.40 -9.42 -11.13
CA ILE A 33 15.50 -10.15 -12.03
C ILE A 33 16.29 -11.37 -12.53
N SER A 34 16.59 -12.28 -11.62
CA SER A 34 16.87 -13.65 -11.99
C SER A 34 15.68 -14.14 -12.81
N ASN A 35 15.95 -14.67 -14.00
CA ASN A 35 14.99 -15.27 -14.95
C ASN A 35 14.28 -16.53 -14.38
N LYS A 36 14.17 -16.65 -13.05
CA LYS A 36 13.46 -17.71 -12.31
C LYS A 36 11.95 -17.48 -12.16
N GLY A 37 11.42 -16.38 -12.74
CA GLY A 37 10.01 -15.98 -12.63
C GLY A 37 9.13 -16.30 -13.85
N ARG A 38 9.42 -17.34 -14.66
CA ARG A 38 8.62 -17.59 -15.88
C ARG A 38 7.23 -18.20 -15.62
N LYS A 39 7.00 -18.82 -14.45
CA LYS A 39 5.73 -19.49 -14.13
C LYS A 39 5.16 -18.91 -12.83
N LEU A 40 3.89 -18.52 -12.85
CA LEU A 40 3.20 -18.04 -11.65
C LEU A 40 3.11 -19.17 -10.61
N ALA A 41 3.21 -18.85 -9.32
CA ALA A 41 3.09 -19.84 -8.25
C ALA A 41 1.78 -20.63 -8.30
N ILE A 42 0.67 -19.95 -8.64
CA ILE A 42 -0.65 -20.58 -8.85
C ILE A 42 -0.66 -21.57 -10.02
N LEU A 43 0.26 -21.43 -10.98
CA LEU A 43 0.44 -22.33 -12.12
C LEU A 43 1.53 -23.38 -11.85
N GLY A 44 1.96 -23.57 -10.60
CA GLY A 44 3.04 -24.49 -10.23
C GLY A 44 4.44 -23.93 -10.51
N GLY A 45 4.57 -22.61 -10.58
CA GLY A 45 5.86 -21.93 -10.48
C GLY A 45 6.33 -21.80 -9.03
N GLU A 46 7.55 -21.28 -8.85
CA GLU A 46 8.14 -21.15 -7.52
C GLU A 46 7.51 -19.98 -6.73
N PRO A 47 6.94 -20.21 -5.52
CA PRO A 47 6.40 -19.14 -4.71
C PRO A 47 7.47 -18.18 -4.21
N VAL A 48 7.20 -16.87 -4.31
CA VAL A 48 8.09 -15.81 -3.81
C VAL A 48 8.30 -15.92 -2.28
N ARG A 49 7.30 -16.43 -1.55
CA ARG A 49 7.30 -16.49 -0.08
C ARG A 49 7.27 -17.94 0.41
N LYS A 50 8.39 -18.67 0.27
CA LYS A 50 8.50 -20.08 0.70
C LYS A 50 8.57 -20.25 2.23
N ASN A 51 9.43 -19.47 2.88
CA ASN A 51 9.88 -19.74 4.26
C ASN A 51 9.39 -18.68 5.26
N LYS A 52 8.27 -18.00 4.98
CA LYS A 52 7.75 -16.95 5.86
C LYS A 52 6.25 -17.11 6.06
N PRO A 53 5.77 -17.41 7.29
CA PRO A 53 4.34 -17.54 7.55
C PRO A 53 3.63 -16.22 7.26
N TRP A 54 2.35 -16.30 6.91
CA TRP A 54 1.50 -15.13 6.79
C TRP A 54 1.29 -14.50 8.16
N PRO A 55 1.21 -13.17 8.26
CA PRO A 55 0.85 -12.53 9.51
C PRO A 55 -0.56 -12.97 9.91
N ARG A 56 -0.79 -13.10 11.22
CA ARG A 56 -2.14 -13.35 11.73
C ARG A 56 -3.00 -12.11 11.50
N TRP A 57 -4.28 -12.34 11.25
CA TRP A 57 -5.26 -11.29 11.02
C TRP A 57 -6.55 -11.58 11.79
N PRO A 58 -7.19 -10.57 12.42
CA PRO A 58 -6.80 -9.17 12.52
C PRO A 58 -5.56 -8.94 13.41
N TYR A 59 -4.83 -7.85 13.15
CA TYR A 59 -3.72 -7.41 13.99
C TYR A 59 -4.24 -6.73 15.27
N TRP A 60 -3.60 -7.02 16.40
CA TRP A 60 -3.80 -6.30 17.66
C TRP A 60 -2.50 -6.27 18.46
N ASP A 61 -2.38 -5.26 19.33
CA ASP A 61 -1.31 -5.08 20.31
C ASP A 61 -1.89 -4.45 21.60
N GLU A 62 -1.05 -4.24 22.60
CA GLU A 62 -1.44 -3.61 23.87
C GLU A 62 -1.99 -2.19 23.66
N LYS A 63 -1.52 -1.46 22.63
CA LYS A 63 -2.00 -0.10 22.34
C LYS A 63 -3.45 -0.11 21.87
N VAL A 64 -3.84 -1.10 21.07
CA VAL A 64 -5.25 -1.29 20.68
C VAL A 64 -6.10 -1.54 21.92
N ILE A 65 -5.67 -2.44 22.81
CA ILE A 65 -6.39 -2.75 24.06
C ILE A 65 -6.55 -1.49 24.92
N ASP A 66 -5.46 -0.75 25.14
CA ASP A 66 -5.47 0.48 25.93
C ASP A 66 -6.42 1.53 25.34
N SER A 67 -6.48 1.64 24.01
CA SER A 67 -7.38 2.58 23.34
C SER A 67 -8.86 2.26 23.56
N VAL A 68 -9.21 0.96 23.58
CA VAL A 68 -10.56 0.48 23.87
C VAL A 68 -10.90 0.75 25.33
N VAL A 69 -10.02 0.35 26.26
CA VAL A 69 -10.22 0.57 27.71
C VAL A 69 -10.36 2.06 28.04
N LYS A 70 -9.52 2.91 27.44
CA LYS A 70 -9.61 4.37 27.59
C LYS A 70 -10.96 4.90 27.11
N THR A 71 -11.42 4.47 25.94
CA THR A 71 -12.72 4.88 25.39
C THR A 71 -13.86 4.43 26.31
N THR A 72 -13.84 3.19 26.77
CA THR A 72 -14.85 2.66 27.71
C THR A 72 -14.89 3.47 29.00
N LYS A 73 -13.74 3.67 29.66
CA LYS A 73 -13.64 4.44 30.91
C LYS A 73 -14.05 5.91 30.75
N SER A 74 -13.85 6.49 29.57
CA SER A 74 -14.22 7.90 29.31
C SER A 74 -15.74 8.14 29.31
N ARG A 75 -16.56 7.09 29.12
CA ARG A 75 -18.01 7.19 28.93
C ARG A 75 -18.45 8.05 27.73
N ILE A 76 -17.52 8.37 26.83
CA ILE A 76 -17.75 9.05 25.55
C ILE A 76 -17.62 7.98 24.45
N TRP A 77 -18.74 7.42 24.04
CA TRP A 77 -18.80 6.28 23.12
C TRP A 77 -19.32 6.65 21.73
N CYS A 78 -19.86 7.85 21.57
CA CYS A 78 -20.43 8.33 20.33
C CYS A 78 -19.86 9.68 19.92
N ARG A 79 -19.80 9.91 18.60
CA ARG A 79 -19.28 11.17 18.02
C ARG A 79 -20.04 12.40 18.51
N ILE A 80 -21.34 12.27 18.79
CA ILE A 80 -22.19 13.38 19.24
C ILE A 80 -21.89 13.82 20.67
N GLN A 81 -21.27 12.96 21.48
CA GLN A 81 -21.01 13.24 22.89
C GLN A 81 -19.78 14.14 23.09
N SER A 82 -18.88 14.23 22.09
CA SER A 82 -17.69 15.08 22.20
C SER A 82 -17.17 15.56 20.85
N ARG A 83 -17.00 16.87 20.71
CA ARG A 83 -16.40 17.52 19.53
C ARG A 83 -14.92 17.16 19.33
N SER A 84 -14.26 16.69 20.39
CA SER A 84 -12.85 16.32 20.43
C SER A 84 -12.64 14.86 20.85
N GLY A 85 -13.67 14.03 20.71
CA GLY A 85 -13.61 12.60 21.07
C GLY A 85 -12.75 11.76 20.11
N THR A 86 -12.80 10.44 20.29
CA THR A 86 -12.02 9.48 19.49
C THR A 86 -12.37 9.55 18.01
N VAL A 87 -13.65 9.66 17.65
CA VAL A 87 -14.10 9.71 16.24
C VAL A 87 -13.63 10.98 15.52
N PRO A 88 -13.87 12.22 16.02
CA PRO A 88 -13.32 13.43 15.38
C PRO A 88 -11.78 13.44 15.30
N THR A 89 -11.10 12.84 16.28
CA THR A 89 -9.64 12.73 16.26
C THR A 89 -9.16 11.79 15.16
N PHE A 90 -9.85 10.65 14.98
CA PHE A 90 -9.60 9.73 13.88
C PHE A 90 -9.82 10.42 12.52
N GLU A 91 -10.97 11.09 12.32
CA GLU A 91 -11.30 11.79 11.07
C GLU A 91 -10.20 12.78 10.65
N LYS A 92 -9.70 13.60 11.60
CA LYS A 92 -8.59 14.54 11.34
C LYS A 92 -7.29 13.84 10.94
N LYS A 93 -6.93 12.75 11.63
CA LYS A 93 -5.71 11.98 11.33
C LYS A 93 -5.82 11.25 10.00
N PHE A 94 -6.99 10.68 9.71
CA PHE A 94 -7.24 9.95 8.47
C PHE A 94 -7.26 10.88 7.26
N ALA A 95 -7.89 12.05 7.36
CA ALA A 95 -7.83 13.08 6.32
C ALA A 95 -6.37 13.46 5.98
N ARG A 96 -5.53 13.64 7.01
CA ARG A 96 -4.09 13.91 6.82
C ARG A 96 -3.36 12.74 6.16
N LEU A 97 -3.62 11.52 6.59
CA LEU A 97 -3.02 10.30 6.01
C LEU A 97 -3.35 10.16 4.52
N MET A 98 -4.59 10.47 4.15
CA MET A 98 -5.08 10.36 2.78
C MET A 98 -4.78 11.59 1.91
N GLY A 99 -4.28 12.69 2.49
CA GLY A 99 -4.05 13.95 1.78
C GLY A 99 -5.34 14.68 1.37
N THR A 100 -6.45 14.48 2.09
CA THR A 100 -7.73 15.13 1.82
C THR A 100 -7.99 16.28 2.79
N LYS A 101 -8.87 17.22 2.40
CA LYS A 101 -9.27 18.34 3.27
C LYS A 101 -10.14 17.89 4.44
N PHE A 102 -11.02 16.93 4.20
CA PHE A 102 -12.01 16.45 5.17
C PHE A 102 -12.16 14.93 5.11
N CYS A 103 -12.65 14.35 6.20
CA CYS A 103 -13.02 12.94 6.35
C CYS A 103 -14.23 12.85 7.28
N VAL A 104 -15.17 11.97 6.96
CA VAL A 104 -16.31 11.63 7.81
C VAL A 104 -16.30 10.12 8.01
N ALA A 105 -16.29 9.66 9.25
CA ALA A 105 -16.35 8.25 9.58
C ALA A 105 -17.82 7.79 9.65
N THR A 106 -18.11 6.67 8.99
CA THR A 106 -19.43 6.00 9.01
C THR A 106 -19.31 4.61 9.64
N GLY A 107 -20.44 3.92 9.87
CA GLY A 107 -20.45 2.59 10.49
C GLY A 107 -19.94 1.48 9.57
N SER A 108 -19.94 1.68 8.25
CA SER A 108 -19.45 0.70 7.28
C SER A 108 -19.12 1.34 5.92
N GLY A 109 -18.41 0.59 5.08
CA GLY A 109 -18.16 0.99 3.69
C GLY A 109 -19.45 1.17 2.87
N THR A 110 -20.44 0.30 3.08
CA THR A 110 -21.75 0.45 2.42
C THR A 110 -22.42 1.75 2.83
N GLN A 111 -22.41 2.10 4.12
CA GLN A 111 -22.97 3.38 4.60
C GLN A 111 -22.20 4.60 4.08
N ALA A 112 -20.89 4.47 3.82
CA ALA A 112 -20.13 5.56 3.20
C ALA A 112 -20.53 5.83 1.74
N LEU A 113 -21.06 4.82 1.04
CA LEU A 113 -21.53 4.90 -0.34
C LEU A 113 -23.05 5.13 -0.43
N HIS A 114 -23.78 4.78 0.62
CA HIS A 114 -25.22 4.93 0.69
C HIS A 114 -25.60 6.41 0.76
N THR A 115 -26.60 6.79 -0.04
CA THR A 115 -27.15 8.15 -0.11
C THR A 115 -28.07 8.45 1.06
#